data_AF-A0A962ZBR3-F1
#
_entry.id   AF-A0A962ZBR3-F1
#
_cell.length_a   1.000
_cell.length_b   1.000
_cell.length_c   1.000
_cell.angle_alpha   90.00
_cell.angle_beta   90.00
_cell.angle_gamma   90.00
#
_symmetry.space_group_name_H-M   'P 1'
#
loop_
_entity.id
_entity.type
_entity.pdbx_description
1 polymer ?
#
loop_
_entity_poly.entity_id
_entity_poly.type
_entity_poly.pdbx_seq_one_letter_code
_entity_poly.pdbx_strand_id
1 'polypeptide(L)'
;AAMASALMESIETWHAERIDAPLILRSLADMRGHRPVIDTSRLCLRPGRVFPEHEPVPWIEAVDILASRPVWLPYEIVHTDYRSPALPGSGAVIMSTNGLASGNHRLEALLHALLELVERDAMARLRRMSLDGRAQRLIDPDAVEDPVCAGLIARLRDADCDLAIYDIALRFDIPAYYVRLGARDRLLPLAEGAGCHGDPAIALSRALTEAAQVRTTYISGARDDLKRHEFSPESLERDAEFASAIFAARGHRRLPPPPPPRETFADELDHLLARLVADGIEEVAMVDMSGPVDHVFVVRAVVPGLRRQEMD
;
A
#
# COMPACT_ATOMS: atom_id res chain seq x y z
N ALA A 1 -8.84 17.84 -2.54
CA ALA A 1 -8.13 16.55 -2.50
C ALA A 1 -7.94 16.06 -1.06
N ALA A 2 -7.10 16.68 -0.23
CA ALA A 2 -6.78 16.17 1.12
C ALA A 2 -7.99 15.86 2.03
N MET A 3 -8.97 16.77 2.14
CA MET A 3 -10.18 16.53 2.94
C MET A 3 -11.00 15.32 2.44
N ALA A 4 -11.09 15.15 1.11
CA ALA A 4 -11.77 14.01 0.53
C ALA A 4 -11.01 12.72 0.83
N SER A 5 -9.68 12.72 0.70
CA SER A 5 -8.84 11.56 1.06
C SER A 5 -9.08 11.10 2.49
N ALA A 6 -9.05 12.02 3.46
CA ALA A 6 -9.26 11.68 4.88
C ALA A 6 -10.68 11.13 5.16
N LEU A 7 -11.69 11.68 4.48
CA LEU A 7 -13.07 11.18 4.60
C LEU A 7 -13.20 9.78 4.00
N MET A 8 -12.66 9.55 2.80
CA MET A 8 -12.73 8.26 2.12
C MET A 8 -11.98 7.17 2.90
N GLU A 9 -10.79 7.46 3.45
CA GLU A 9 -10.03 6.55 4.32
C GLU A 9 -10.81 6.19 5.61
N SER A 10 -11.54 7.16 6.17
CA SER A 10 -12.41 6.92 7.34
C SER A 10 -13.59 6.00 7.00
N ILE A 11 -14.20 6.19 5.82
CA ILE A 11 -15.29 5.33 5.32
C ILE A 11 -14.75 3.91 5.08
N GLU A 12 -13.63 3.76 4.39
CA GLU A 12 -12.96 2.48 4.15
C GLU A 12 -12.79 1.67 5.42
N THR A 13 -12.18 2.29 6.44
CA THR A 13 -11.91 1.64 7.73
C THR A 13 -13.21 1.23 8.42
N TRP A 14 -14.23 2.10 8.41
CA TRP A 14 -15.52 1.79 9.01
C TRP A 14 -16.19 0.56 8.37
N HIS A 15 -16.14 0.45 7.03
CA HIS A 15 -16.67 -0.70 6.29
C HIS A 15 -15.88 -1.99 6.60
N ALA A 16 -14.55 -1.90 6.65
CA ALA A 16 -13.69 -3.06 6.93
C ALA A 16 -13.80 -3.58 8.38
N GLU A 17 -14.27 -2.75 9.32
CA GLU A 17 -14.62 -3.17 10.69
C GLU A 17 -16.01 -3.79 10.81
N ARG A 18 -16.91 -3.56 9.84
CA ARG A 18 -18.35 -3.87 9.91
C ARG A 18 -18.85 -4.66 8.70
N ILE A 19 -18.06 -5.63 8.27
CA ILE A 19 -18.43 -6.51 7.16
C ILE A 19 -19.66 -7.33 7.58
N ASP A 20 -20.78 -7.10 6.91
CA ASP A 20 -22.03 -7.84 7.06
C ASP A 20 -22.18 -8.83 5.90
N ALA A 21 -21.46 -9.96 5.99
CA ALA A 21 -21.42 -10.99 4.97
C ALA A 21 -21.43 -12.40 5.61
N PRO A 22 -21.99 -13.41 4.93
CA PRO A 22 -22.00 -14.77 5.46
C PRO A 22 -20.57 -15.32 5.54
N LEU A 23 -20.23 -15.85 6.72
CA LEU A 23 -18.96 -16.53 6.97
C LEU A 23 -19.16 -18.03 7.11
N ILE A 24 -18.14 -18.80 6.74
CA ILE A 24 -18.12 -20.25 6.93
C ILE A 24 -16.93 -20.65 7.77
N LEU A 25 -17.18 -21.34 8.88
CA LEU A 25 -16.15 -21.83 9.79
C LEU A 25 -15.75 -23.26 9.43
N ARG A 26 -14.58 -23.43 8.79
CA ARG A 26 -14.06 -24.73 8.33
C ARG A 26 -12.54 -24.75 8.31
N SER A 27 -11.95 -25.95 8.32
CA SER A 27 -10.50 -26.10 8.10
C SER A 27 -10.13 -25.86 6.63
N LEU A 28 -8.87 -25.53 6.35
CA LEU A 28 -8.37 -25.39 4.98
C LEU A 28 -8.51 -26.71 4.19
N ALA A 29 -8.22 -27.85 4.83
CA ALA A 29 -8.38 -29.17 4.23
C ALA A 29 -9.83 -29.43 3.79
N ASP A 30 -10.82 -29.10 4.62
CA ASP A 30 -12.23 -29.25 4.28
C ASP A 30 -12.65 -28.30 3.16
N MET A 31 -12.16 -27.05 3.19
CA MET A 31 -12.49 -26.05 2.17
C MET A 31 -11.99 -26.46 0.79
N ARG A 32 -10.72 -26.89 0.67
CA ARG A 32 -10.12 -27.36 -0.59
C ARG A 32 -10.85 -28.55 -1.20
N GLY A 33 -11.46 -29.41 -0.39
CA GLY A 33 -12.24 -30.56 -0.86
C GLY A 33 -13.58 -30.19 -1.52
N HIS A 34 -14.09 -28.97 -1.29
CA HIS A 34 -15.46 -28.60 -1.69
C HIS A 34 -15.55 -27.32 -2.53
N ARG A 35 -14.55 -26.43 -2.44
CA ARG A 35 -14.65 -25.05 -2.96
C ARG A 35 -13.31 -24.54 -3.46
N PRO A 36 -13.30 -23.60 -4.42
CA PRO A 36 -12.07 -22.90 -4.77
C PRO A 36 -11.61 -22.01 -3.60
N VAL A 37 -10.37 -22.18 -3.20
CA VAL A 37 -9.72 -21.43 -2.13
C VAL A 37 -8.51 -20.73 -2.73
N ILE A 38 -8.29 -19.47 -2.34
CA ILE A 38 -7.09 -18.72 -2.72
C ILE A 38 -5.82 -19.49 -2.31
N ASP A 39 -4.70 -19.33 -3.01
CA ASP A 39 -3.45 -19.94 -2.58
C ASP A 39 -2.95 -19.35 -1.24
N THR A 40 -3.30 -20.03 -0.14
CA THR A 40 -2.93 -19.65 1.23
C THR A 40 -1.43 -19.73 1.49
N SER A 41 -0.67 -20.48 0.69
CA SER A 41 0.78 -20.60 0.84
C SER A 41 1.53 -19.35 0.35
N ARG A 42 0.88 -18.57 -0.52
CA ARG A 42 1.40 -17.32 -1.09
C ARG A 42 0.88 -16.06 -0.39
N LEU A 43 0.13 -16.21 0.70
CA LEU A 43 -0.29 -15.09 1.55
C LEU A 43 0.84 -14.60 2.44
N CYS A 44 0.77 -13.34 2.86
CA CYS A 44 1.69 -12.76 3.83
C CYS A 44 1.37 -13.29 5.25
N LEU A 45 1.97 -14.41 5.62
CA LEU A 45 1.86 -15.01 6.95
C LEU A 45 2.72 -14.27 7.98
N ARG A 46 2.37 -14.40 9.26
CA ARG A 46 3.25 -13.93 10.35
C ARG A 46 4.58 -14.72 10.33
N PRO A 47 5.72 -14.09 10.69
CA PRO A 47 7.01 -14.77 10.75
C PRO A 47 6.95 -16.08 11.54
N GLY A 48 7.47 -17.16 10.94
CA GLY A 48 7.49 -18.49 11.55
C GLY A 48 6.13 -19.21 11.62
N ARG A 49 5.07 -18.66 11.01
CA ARG A 49 3.75 -19.30 10.95
C ARG A 49 3.51 -19.97 9.61
N VAL A 50 2.76 -21.06 9.67
CA VAL A 50 2.13 -21.73 8.53
C VAL A 50 0.63 -21.55 8.68
N PHE A 51 -0.09 -21.42 7.56
CA PHE A 51 -1.54 -21.35 7.60
C PHE A 51 -2.11 -22.68 8.13
N PRO A 52 -3.06 -22.67 9.09
CA PRO A 52 -3.53 -23.91 9.71
C PRO A 52 -4.32 -24.78 8.73
N GLU A 53 -3.85 -26.01 8.50
CA GLU A 53 -4.48 -26.93 7.55
C GLU A 53 -5.77 -27.56 8.12
N HIS A 54 -5.77 -27.89 9.43
CA HIS A 54 -6.81 -28.68 10.08
C HIS A 54 -7.61 -27.93 11.15
N GLU A 55 -7.19 -26.74 11.56
CA GLU A 55 -7.94 -25.93 12.52
C GLU A 55 -9.04 -25.14 11.80
N PRO A 56 -10.27 -25.11 12.32
CA PRO A 56 -11.33 -24.29 11.73
C PRO A 56 -11.00 -22.80 11.80
N VAL A 57 -11.09 -22.11 10.66
CA VAL A 57 -10.99 -20.65 10.55
C VAL A 57 -12.21 -20.10 9.83
N PRO A 58 -12.62 -18.83 10.06
CA PRO A 58 -13.70 -18.22 9.31
C PRO A 58 -13.24 -17.91 7.88
N TRP A 59 -14.10 -18.20 6.91
CA TRP A 59 -13.89 -17.93 5.49
C TRP A 59 -14.98 -17.01 4.96
N ILE A 60 -14.60 -16.10 4.08
CA ILE A 60 -15.49 -15.19 3.37
C ILE A 60 -15.39 -15.43 1.86
N GLU A 61 -16.50 -15.27 1.16
CA GLU A 61 -16.55 -15.36 -0.30
C GLU A 61 -16.01 -14.08 -0.95
N ALA A 62 -15.24 -14.26 -2.02
CA ALA A 62 -14.70 -13.22 -2.87
C ALA A 62 -14.88 -13.61 -4.34
N VAL A 63 -14.58 -12.68 -5.25
CA VAL A 63 -14.50 -12.96 -6.69
C VAL A 63 -13.04 -12.93 -7.11
N ASP A 64 -12.54 -14.03 -7.69
CA ASP A 64 -11.30 -14.03 -8.45
C ASP A 64 -11.57 -13.31 -9.78
N ILE A 65 -11.07 -12.09 -9.93
CA ILE A 65 -11.38 -11.24 -11.08
C ILE A 65 -10.66 -11.71 -12.35
N LEU A 66 -9.53 -12.42 -12.23
CA LEU A 66 -8.82 -12.96 -13.39
C LEU A 66 -9.58 -14.15 -13.98
N ALA A 67 -10.05 -15.06 -13.13
CA ALA A 67 -10.82 -16.23 -13.55
C ALA A 67 -12.34 -15.98 -13.62
N SER A 68 -12.81 -14.80 -13.21
CA SER A 68 -14.24 -14.43 -13.14
C SER A 68 -15.10 -15.48 -12.42
N ARG A 69 -14.62 -15.98 -11.26
CA ARG A 69 -15.29 -17.03 -10.49
C ARG A 69 -15.26 -16.76 -8.98
N PRO A 70 -16.20 -17.31 -8.20
CA PRO A 70 -16.09 -17.28 -6.75
C PRO A 70 -14.82 -17.96 -6.24
N VAL A 71 -14.24 -17.40 -5.18
CA VAL A 71 -13.10 -17.94 -4.44
C VAL A 71 -13.26 -17.61 -2.95
N TRP A 72 -12.76 -18.49 -2.08
CA TRP A 72 -12.85 -18.30 -0.64
C TRP A 72 -11.53 -17.80 -0.06
N LEU A 73 -11.62 -16.78 0.79
CA LEU A 73 -10.49 -16.16 1.50
C LEU A 73 -10.60 -16.42 3.00
N PRO A 74 -9.47 -16.60 3.72
CA PRO A 74 -9.48 -16.50 5.17
C PRO A 74 -10.05 -15.14 5.57
N TYR A 75 -11.03 -15.10 6.46
CA TYR A 75 -11.64 -13.82 6.85
C TYR A 75 -10.62 -12.88 7.50
N GLU A 76 -9.61 -13.43 8.18
CA GLU A 76 -8.54 -12.68 8.86
C GLU A 76 -7.74 -11.75 7.91
N ILE A 77 -7.66 -12.04 6.59
CA ILE A 77 -6.99 -11.12 5.64
C ILE A 77 -7.90 -10.01 5.09
N VAL A 78 -9.18 -10.00 5.48
CA VAL A 78 -10.19 -9.10 4.91
C VAL A 78 -10.66 -8.03 5.90
N HIS A 79 -10.97 -8.40 7.14
CA HIS A 79 -11.45 -7.43 8.14
C HIS A 79 -10.33 -6.62 8.80
N THR A 80 -10.69 -5.47 9.39
CA THR A 80 -9.79 -4.63 10.21
C THR A 80 -10.23 -4.57 11.68
N ASP A 81 -11.03 -5.54 12.13
CA ASP A 81 -11.37 -5.67 13.55
C ASP A 81 -10.17 -6.17 14.40
N TYR A 82 -9.46 -5.23 15.03
CA TYR A 82 -8.29 -5.50 15.88
C TYR A 82 -8.63 -5.74 17.36
N ARG A 83 -9.89 -5.97 17.71
CA ARG A 83 -10.30 -6.17 19.11
C ARG A 83 -9.66 -7.43 19.73
N SER A 84 -9.43 -7.36 21.04
CA SER A 84 -8.98 -8.49 21.86
C SER A 84 -10.11 -8.93 22.81
N PRO A 85 -10.42 -10.24 22.92
CA PRO A 85 -9.78 -11.35 22.22
C PRO A 85 -10.10 -11.37 20.71
N ALA A 86 -9.15 -11.86 19.91
CA ALA A 86 -9.34 -12.03 18.47
C ALA A 86 -10.37 -13.12 18.14
N LEU A 87 -10.89 -13.13 16.91
CA LEU A 87 -11.81 -14.17 16.44
C LEU A 87 -11.14 -15.55 16.51
N PRO A 88 -11.88 -16.63 16.87
CA PRO A 88 -11.36 -17.99 16.83
C PRO A 88 -10.75 -18.34 15.47
N GLY A 89 -9.58 -19.00 15.48
CA GLY A 89 -8.85 -19.35 14.26
C GLY A 89 -7.97 -18.21 13.69
N SER A 90 -7.97 -17.03 14.30
CA SER A 90 -7.08 -15.93 13.92
C SER A 90 -5.65 -16.15 14.44
N GLY A 91 -4.69 -15.57 13.75
CA GLY A 91 -3.30 -15.43 14.18
C GLY A 91 -2.29 -15.99 13.18
N ALA A 92 -2.73 -16.48 12.02
CA ALA A 92 -1.87 -17.02 10.98
C ALA A 92 -1.31 -15.92 10.07
N VAL A 93 -2.13 -14.90 9.77
CA VAL A 93 -1.80 -13.81 8.85
C VAL A 93 -1.55 -12.49 9.57
N ILE A 94 -0.90 -11.56 8.88
CA ILE A 94 -0.78 -10.18 9.36
C ILE A 94 -2.02 -9.41 8.89
N MET A 95 -2.90 -9.07 9.83
CA MET A 95 -4.04 -8.19 9.57
C MET A 95 -3.55 -6.78 9.23
N SER A 96 -4.10 -6.18 8.18
CA SER A 96 -3.75 -4.81 7.77
C SER A 96 -4.84 -4.16 6.92
N THR A 97 -4.67 -2.88 6.62
CA THR A 97 -5.48 -2.12 5.66
C THR A 97 -5.00 -2.28 4.21
N ASN A 98 -3.93 -3.06 3.93
CA ASN A 98 -3.44 -3.22 2.56
C ASN A 98 -4.53 -3.73 1.61
N GLY A 99 -4.64 -3.08 0.44
CA GLY A 99 -5.61 -3.46 -0.57
C GLY A 99 -7.06 -3.15 -0.16
N LEU A 100 -7.26 -2.39 0.92
CA LEU A 100 -8.55 -1.77 1.23
C LEU A 100 -8.58 -0.44 0.48
N ALA A 101 -9.61 -0.21 -0.33
CA ALA A 101 -9.78 1.08 -0.96
C ALA A 101 -11.25 1.36 -1.24
N SER A 102 -11.56 2.64 -1.31
CA SER A 102 -12.84 3.16 -1.74
C SER A 102 -12.73 3.96 -3.03
N GLY A 103 -13.88 4.17 -3.66
CA GLY A 103 -14.02 4.97 -4.88
C GLY A 103 -15.47 5.33 -5.16
N ASN A 104 -15.67 6.27 -6.09
CA ASN A 104 -16.98 6.67 -6.58
C ASN A 104 -17.56 5.63 -7.54
N HIS A 105 -16.73 4.70 -8.01
CA HIS A 105 -17.11 3.56 -8.83
C HIS A 105 -16.34 2.30 -8.39
N ARG A 106 -16.95 1.12 -8.52
CA ARG A 106 -16.31 -0.16 -8.13
C ARG A 106 -14.96 -0.40 -8.81
N LEU A 107 -14.84 -0.05 -10.10
CA LEU A 107 -13.57 -0.18 -10.84
C LEU A 107 -12.49 0.79 -10.32
N GLU A 108 -12.88 2.00 -9.90
CA GLU A 108 -11.95 2.97 -9.30
C GLU A 108 -11.43 2.43 -7.96
N ALA A 109 -12.33 1.93 -7.10
CA ALA A 109 -11.95 1.33 -5.81
C ALA A 109 -11.01 0.13 -6.01
N LEU A 110 -11.32 -0.77 -6.95
CA LEU A 110 -10.48 -1.93 -7.25
C LEU A 110 -9.12 -1.54 -7.81
N LEU A 111 -9.08 -0.62 -8.77
CA LEU A 111 -7.84 -0.10 -9.33
C LEU A 111 -6.96 0.52 -8.24
N HIS A 112 -7.55 1.32 -7.35
CA HIS A 112 -6.85 1.93 -6.23
C HIS A 112 -6.29 0.88 -5.27
N ALA A 113 -7.09 -0.12 -4.88
CA ALA A 113 -6.65 -1.22 -4.02
C ALA A 113 -5.46 -1.99 -4.62
N LEU A 114 -5.49 -2.27 -5.93
CA LEU A 114 -4.42 -3.00 -6.60
C LEU A 114 -3.15 -2.17 -6.78
N LEU A 115 -3.27 -0.87 -7.10
CA LEU A 115 -2.13 0.04 -7.15
C LEU A 115 -1.45 0.16 -5.79
N GLU A 116 -2.21 0.21 -4.70
CA GLU A 116 -1.65 0.19 -3.34
C GLU A 116 -0.89 -1.13 -3.09
N LEU A 117 -1.44 -2.28 -3.46
CA LEU A 117 -0.72 -3.55 -3.29
C LEU A 117 0.59 -3.61 -4.10
N VAL A 118 0.60 -3.07 -5.32
CA VAL A 118 1.82 -2.93 -6.14
C VAL A 118 2.84 -2.02 -5.46
N GLU A 119 2.40 -0.89 -4.92
CA GLU A 119 3.23 0.05 -4.17
C GLU A 119 3.89 -0.62 -2.95
N ARG A 120 3.11 -1.36 -2.16
CA ARG A 120 3.60 -2.07 -0.97
C ARG A 120 4.62 -3.17 -1.33
N ASP A 121 4.41 -3.90 -2.43
CA ASP A 121 5.39 -4.89 -2.94
C ASP A 121 6.68 -4.21 -3.40
N ALA A 122 6.58 -3.06 -4.08
CA ALA A 122 7.72 -2.27 -4.51
C ALA A 122 8.54 -1.73 -3.32
N MET A 123 7.88 -1.21 -2.28
CA MET A 123 8.53 -0.80 -1.03
C MET A 123 9.24 -1.96 -0.33
N ALA A 124 8.57 -3.11 -0.23
CA ALA A 124 9.15 -4.31 0.38
C ALA A 124 10.42 -4.79 -0.36
N ARG A 125 10.46 -4.63 -1.69
CA ARG A 125 11.66 -4.92 -2.49
C ARG A 125 12.77 -3.91 -2.28
N LEU A 126 12.45 -2.62 -2.27
CA LEU A 126 13.44 -1.57 -2.01
C LEU A 126 14.15 -1.78 -0.67
N ARG A 127 13.42 -2.14 0.39
CA ARG A 127 13.98 -2.36 1.73
C ARG A 127 14.97 -3.53 1.78
N ARG A 128 14.82 -4.53 0.89
CA ARG A 128 15.74 -5.68 0.77
C ARG A 128 16.98 -5.38 -0.10
N MET A 129 17.04 -4.21 -0.73
CA MET A 129 18.20 -3.82 -1.54
C MET A 129 19.35 -3.32 -0.66
N SER A 130 20.59 -3.55 -1.15
CA SER A 130 21.78 -2.92 -0.60
C SER A 130 21.67 -1.38 -0.67
N LEU A 131 22.48 -0.69 0.13
CA LEU A 131 22.55 0.78 0.09
C LEU A 131 22.91 1.29 -1.31
N ASP A 132 23.87 0.64 -1.99
CA ASP A 132 24.26 0.98 -3.36
C ASP A 132 23.11 0.77 -4.35
N GLY A 133 22.37 -0.34 -4.21
CA GLY A 133 21.19 -0.62 -5.03
C GLY A 133 20.11 0.44 -4.85
N ARG A 134 19.87 0.90 -3.62
CA ARG A 134 18.93 2.00 -3.33
C ARG A 134 19.42 3.34 -3.89
N ALA A 135 20.71 3.64 -3.78
CA ALA A 135 21.29 4.86 -4.34
C ALA A 135 21.12 4.93 -5.87
N GLN A 136 21.16 3.79 -6.58
CA GLN A 136 20.87 3.69 -8.01
C GLN A 136 19.42 3.97 -8.41
N ARG A 137 18.51 4.05 -7.43
CA ARG A 137 17.10 4.36 -7.65
C ARG A 137 16.76 5.83 -7.40
N LEU A 138 17.71 6.64 -6.94
CA LEU A 138 17.48 8.05 -6.64
C LEU A 138 17.19 8.85 -7.90
N ILE A 139 16.09 9.60 -7.85
CA ILE A 139 15.73 10.64 -8.80
C ILE A 139 16.29 11.96 -8.29
N ASP A 140 16.85 12.75 -9.21
CA ASP A 140 17.23 14.13 -8.92
C ASP A 140 15.95 15.01 -8.84
N PRO A 141 15.61 15.59 -7.68
CA PRO A 141 14.43 16.43 -7.55
C PRO A 141 14.46 17.67 -8.47
N ASP A 142 15.65 18.15 -8.86
CA ASP A 142 15.81 19.29 -9.77
C ASP A 142 15.58 18.90 -11.25
N ALA A 143 15.56 17.60 -11.56
CA ALA A 143 15.25 17.07 -12.88
C ALA A 143 13.75 16.74 -13.07
N VAL A 144 12.91 17.03 -12.07
CA VAL A 144 11.45 16.83 -12.15
C VAL A 144 10.82 18.02 -12.88
N GLU A 145 10.37 17.79 -14.12
CA GLU A 145 9.83 18.84 -15.00
C GLU A 145 8.30 18.99 -14.92
N ASP A 146 7.59 17.99 -14.38
CA ASP A 146 6.14 18.07 -14.19
C ASP A 146 5.76 19.25 -13.27
N PRO A 147 4.90 20.20 -13.70
CA PRO A 147 4.63 21.42 -12.94
C PRO A 147 4.04 21.18 -11.55
N VAL A 148 3.20 20.15 -11.39
CA VAL A 148 2.57 19.84 -10.10
C VAL A 148 3.63 19.30 -9.14
N CYS A 149 4.40 18.29 -9.57
CA CYS A 149 5.46 17.72 -8.75
C CYS A 149 6.55 18.75 -8.42
N ALA A 150 7.01 19.52 -9.40
CA ALA A 150 8.00 20.58 -9.19
C ALA A 150 7.50 21.63 -8.20
N GLY A 151 6.23 22.03 -8.29
CA GLY A 151 5.60 22.95 -7.35
C GLY A 151 5.52 22.40 -5.92
N LEU A 152 5.21 21.10 -5.76
CA LEU A 152 5.22 20.43 -4.45
C LEU A 152 6.63 20.38 -3.86
N ILE A 153 7.63 20.02 -4.67
CA ILE A 153 9.05 19.98 -4.25
C ILE A 153 9.52 21.36 -3.79
N ALA A 154 9.21 22.41 -4.56
CA ALA A 154 9.55 23.79 -4.20
C ALA A 154 8.93 24.20 -2.86
N ARG A 155 7.64 23.93 -2.65
CA ARG A 155 6.95 24.23 -1.39
C ARG A 155 7.52 23.49 -0.18
N LEU A 156 7.97 22.25 -0.36
CA LEU A 156 8.62 21.49 0.72
C LEU A 156 9.98 22.10 1.07
N ARG A 157 10.76 22.52 0.07
CA ARG A 157 12.06 23.19 0.27
C ARG A 157 11.90 24.56 0.92
N ASP A 158 10.90 25.34 0.53
CA ASP A 158 10.56 26.63 1.14
C ASP A 158 10.15 26.48 2.61
N ALA A 159 9.69 25.29 3.00
CA ALA A 159 9.39 24.92 4.39
C ALA A 159 10.58 24.28 5.12
N ASP A 160 11.82 24.55 4.66
CA ASP A 160 13.08 24.03 5.22
C ASP A 160 13.13 22.50 5.33
N CYS A 161 12.50 21.80 4.38
CA CYS A 161 12.58 20.36 4.25
C CYS A 161 13.50 19.95 3.09
N ASP A 162 14.31 18.92 3.35
CA ASP A 162 15.05 18.19 2.34
C ASP A 162 14.34 16.86 2.07
N LEU A 163 14.52 16.34 0.85
CA LEU A 163 13.83 15.15 0.39
C LEU A 163 14.70 14.28 -0.50
N ALA A 164 14.41 12.98 -0.51
CA ALA A 164 14.94 12.03 -1.46
C ALA A 164 13.78 11.29 -2.12
N ILE A 165 13.89 11.13 -3.44
CA ILE A 165 12.87 10.50 -4.28
C ILE A 165 13.49 9.24 -4.87
N TYR A 166 12.86 8.10 -4.65
CA TYR A 166 13.27 6.81 -5.19
C TYR A 166 12.27 6.36 -6.24
N ASP A 167 12.78 5.98 -7.41
CA ASP A 167 12.04 5.18 -8.38
C ASP A 167 11.98 3.73 -7.89
N ILE A 168 10.79 3.24 -7.56
CA ILE A 168 10.56 1.89 -7.07
C ILE A 168 9.74 1.03 -8.04
N ALA A 169 9.64 1.42 -9.31
CA ALA A 169 9.07 0.58 -10.37
C ALA A 169 10.03 -0.60 -10.66
N LEU A 170 9.89 -1.69 -9.89
CA LEU A 170 10.88 -2.78 -9.82
C LEU A 170 10.46 -4.08 -10.49
N ARG A 171 9.17 -4.29 -10.73
CA ARG A 171 8.62 -5.60 -11.14
C ARG A 171 7.59 -5.48 -12.26
N PHE A 172 6.53 -4.72 -12.02
CA PHE A 172 5.38 -4.69 -12.92
C PHE A 172 5.47 -3.63 -14.02
N ASP A 173 6.52 -2.81 -14.03
CA ASP A 173 6.68 -1.67 -14.96
C ASP A 173 5.52 -0.66 -14.84
N ILE A 174 5.07 -0.47 -13.60
CA ILE A 174 4.07 0.50 -13.23
C ILE A 174 4.79 1.59 -12.44
N PRO A 175 4.67 2.87 -12.81
CA PRO A 175 5.29 3.96 -12.09
C PRO A 175 4.95 3.91 -10.60
N ALA A 176 5.98 3.78 -9.78
CA ALA A 176 5.88 3.78 -8.35
C ALA A 176 7.07 4.54 -7.76
N TYR A 177 6.81 5.42 -6.80
CA TYR A 177 7.82 6.26 -6.17
C TYR A 177 7.74 6.18 -4.66
N TYR A 178 8.89 6.34 -4.01
CA TYR A 178 9.00 6.44 -2.56
C TYR A 178 9.75 7.71 -2.20
N VAL A 179 9.20 8.50 -1.28
CA VAL A 179 9.74 9.77 -0.84
C VAL A 179 10.12 9.68 0.63
N ARG A 180 11.36 10.09 0.94
CA ARG A 180 11.76 10.43 2.31
C ARG A 180 11.79 11.94 2.45
N LEU A 181 11.21 12.44 3.54
CA LEU A 181 11.09 13.86 3.83
C LEU A 181 11.58 14.16 5.25
N GLY A 182 12.50 15.11 5.38
CA GLY A 182 13.06 15.52 6.66
C GLY A 182 13.20 17.03 6.78
N ALA A 183 12.91 17.56 7.96
CA ALA A 183 13.17 18.97 8.26
C ALA A 183 14.66 19.18 8.60
N ARG A 184 15.21 20.34 8.21
CA ARG A 184 16.62 20.67 8.48
C ARG A 184 16.95 20.83 9.95
N ASP A 185 15.97 21.19 10.78
CA ASP A 185 16.09 21.27 12.24
C ASP A 185 16.16 19.88 12.91
N ARG A 186 15.76 18.81 12.19
CA ARG A 186 15.83 17.41 12.62
C ARG A 186 15.11 17.12 13.94
N LEU A 187 14.07 17.90 14.25
CA LEU A 187 13.32 17.78 15.51
C LEU A 187 12.26 16.67 15.48
N LEU A 188 11.94 16.15 14.30
CA LEU A 188 10.93 15.13 14.09
C LEU A 188 11.52 13.94 13.32
N PRO A 189 10.96 12.73 13.49
CA PRO A 189 11.30 11.59 12.66
C PRO A 189 11.14 11.90 11.17
N LEU A 190 11.91 11.20 10.35
CA LEU A 190 11.79 11.30 8.90
C LEU A 190 10.42 10.78 8.46
N ALA A 191 9.67 11.62 7.75
CA ALA A 191 8.43 11.20 7.13
C ALA A 191 8.71 10.39 5.87
N GLU A 192 7.80 9.48 5.57
CA GLU A 192 7.83 8.65 4.38
C GLU A 192 6.49 8.70 3.66
N GLY A 193 6.51 8.58 2.34
CA GLY A 193 5.32 8.48 1.50
C GLY A 193 5.61 7.68 0.25
N ALA A 194 4.61 7.02 -0.28
CA ALA A 194 4.72 6.24 -1.50
C ALA A 194 3.56 6.54 -2.45
N GLY A 195 3.72 6.18 -3.70
CA GLY A 195 2.69 6.43 -4.69
C GLY A 195 2.88 5.54 -5.89
N CYS A 196 1.83 4.85 -6.29
CA CYS A 196 1.76 4.04 -7.49
C CYS A 196 0.59 4.48 -8.38
N HIS A 197 0.85 4.66 -9.67
CA HIS A 197 -0.16 5.04 -10.66
C HIS A 197 0.30 4.68 -12.07
N GLY A 198 -0.64 4.55 -13.00
CA GLY A 198 -0.32 4.41 -14.43
C GLY A 198 0.34 5.64 -15.06
N ASP A 199 0.35 6.78 -14.36
CA ASP A 199 0.97 8.04 -14.78
C ASP A 199 2.08 8.39 -13.76
N PRO A 200 3.33 8.60 -14.22
CA PRO A 200 4.46 8.87 -13.32
C PRO A 200 4.32 10.16 -12.51
N ALA A 201 3.71 11.22 -13.06
CA ALA A 201 3.50 12.47 -12.33
C ALA A 201 2.45 12.29 -11.23
N ILE A 202 1.36 11.56 -11.50
CA ILE A 202 0.35 11.25 -10.48
C ILE A 202 0.97 10.39 -9.37
N ALA A 203 1.73 9.35 -9.73
CA ALA A 203 2.41 8.49 -8.77
C ALA A 203 3.38 9.29 -7.87
N LEU A 204 4.18 10.19 -8.45
CA LEU A 204 5.11 11.01 -7.66
C LEU A 204 4.36 12.03 -6.80
N SER A 205 3.34 12.69 -7.34
CA SER A 205 2.52 13.64 -6.57
C SER A 205 1.91 12.95 -5.35
N ARG A 206 1.40 11.72 -5.48
CA ARG A 206 0.88 10.93 -4.36
C ARG A 206 1.95 10.73 -3.28
N ALA A 207 3.14 10.24 -3.67
CA ALA A 207 4.24 10.01 -2.75
C ALA A 207 4.69 11.28 -2.01
N LEU A 208 4.80 12.40 -2.71
CA LEU A 208 5.13 13.71 -2.11
C LEU A 208 4.06 14.16 -1.12
N THR A 209 2.78 14.04 -1.48
CA THR A 209 1.67 14.46 -0.62
C THR A 209 1.49 13.55 0.60
N GLU A 210 1.71 12.25 0.46
CA GLU A 210 1.66 11.31 1.58
C GLU A 210 2.81 11.57 2.56
N ALA A 211 4.03 11.82 2.08
CA ALA A 211 5.16 12.18 2.95
C ALA A 211 4.87 13.48 3.73
N ALA A 212 4.26 14.47 3.07
CA ALA A 212 3.82 15.68 3.75
C ALA A 212 2.72 15.40 4.79
N GLN A 213 1.74 14.56 4.46
CA GLN A 213 0.68 14.15 5.38
C GLN A 213 1.25 13.44 6.61
N VAL A 214 2.14 12.45 6.44
CA VAL A 214 2.81 11.76 7.55
C VAL A 214 3.55 12.76 8.44
N ARG A 215 4.29 13.71 7.86
CA ARG A 215 4.95 14.77 8.64
C ARG A 215 3.96 15.59 9.48
N THR A 216 2.79 15.94 8.94
CA THR A 216 1.78 16.67 9.73
C THR A 216 1.23 15.86 10.90
N THR A 217 1.20 14.53 10.80
CA THR A 217 0.81 13.66 11.92
C THR A 217 1.87 13.64 13.03
N TYR A 218 3.16 13.68 12.69
CA TYR A 218 4.23 13.85 13.69
C TYR A 218 4.17 15.21 14.38
N ILE A 219 3.90 16.30 13.64
CA ILE A 219 3.78 17.65 14.21
C ILE A 219 2.60 17.74 15.17
N SER A 220 1.42 17.26 14.74
CA SER A 220 0.19 17.35 15.53
C SER A 220 0.19 16.38 16.72
N GLY A 221 0.95 15.29 16.64
CA GLY A 221 0.95 14.23 17.66
C GLY A 221 -0.41 13.53 17.79
N ALA A 222 -1.29 13.63 16.78
CA ALA A 222 -2.68 13.21 16.88
C ALA A 222 -2.89 11.69 16.71
N ARG A 223 -1.83 10.95 16.36
CA ARG A 223 -1.87 9.52 16.05
C ARG A 223 -1.52 8.68 17.28
N ASP A 224 -2.43 7.78 17.67
CA ASP A 224 -2.24 6.88 18.83
C ASP A 224 -1.15 5.81 18.61
N ASP A 225 -0.76 5.57 17.36
CA ASP A 225 0.28 4.60 17.00
C ASP A 225 1.70 5.18 17.08
N LEU A 226 1.86 6.50 17.24
CA LEU A 226 3.15 7.14 17.48
C LEU A 226 3.80 6.63 18.77
N LYS A 227 5.00 6.10 18.67
CA LYS A 227 5.73 5.53 19.81
C LYS A 227 6.76 6.53 20.33
N ARG A 228 6.84 6.64 21.67
CA ARG A 228 7.82 7.49 22.36
C ARG A 228 9.26 7.27 21.91
N HIS A 229 9.63 6.03 21.55
CA HIS A 229 10.99 5.71 21.14
C HIS A 229 11.36 6.29 19.76
N GLU A 230 10.39 6.59 18.89
CA GLU A 230 10.63 7.25 17.60
C GLU A 230 11.18 8.67 17.79
N PHE A 231 10.81 9.31 18.90
CA PHE A 231 11.26 10.66 19.28
C PHE A 231 12.46 10.66 20.24
N SER A 232 13.07 9.49 20.50
CA SER A 232 14.24 9.45 21.37
C SER A 232 15.43 10.13 20.68
N PRO A 233 16.36 10.75 21.44
CA PRO A 233 17.56 11.36 20.86
C PRO A 233 18.32 10.39 19.95
N GLU A 234 18.43 9.11 20.33
CA GLU A 234 19.12 8.09 19.55
C GLU A 234 18.40 7.76 18.23
N SER A 235 17.07 7.79 18.21
CA SER A 235 16.30 7.59 16.98
C SER A 235 16.43 8.79 16.05
N LEU A 236 16.32 10.00 16.58
CA LEU A 236 16.48 11.23 15.80
C LEU A 236 17.90 11.40 15.27
N GLU A 237 18.94 11.01 16.03
CA GLU A 237 20.33 11.04 15.58
C GLU A 237 20.58 10.03 14.45
N ARG A 238 20.06 8.80 14.56
CA ARG A 238 20.12 7.81 13.47
C ARG A 238 19.42 8.30 12.20
N ASP A 239 18.24 8.89 12.36
CA ASP A 239 17.50 9.51 11.25
C ASP A 239 18.28 10.68 10.64
N ALA A 240 18.93 11.50 11.45
CA ALA A 240 19.76 12.62 11.01
C ALA A 240 20.99 12.17 10.21
N GLU A 241 21.69 11.12 10.67
CA GLU A 241 22.81 10.52 9.95
C GLU A 241 22.37 9.95 8.61
N PHE A 242 21.28 9.19 8.61
CA PHE A 242 20.68 8.62 7.41
C PHE A 242 20.23 9.70 6.42
N ALA A 243 19.53 10.74 6.90
CA ALA A 243 19.11 11.90 6.13
C ALA A 243 20.31 12.62 5.51
N SER A 244 21.38 12.85 6.28
CA SER A 244 22.56 13.54 5.78
C SER A 244 23.23 12.79 4.63
N ALA A 245 23.28 11.45 4.71
CA ALA A 245 23.85 10.64 3.64
C ALA A 245 22.97 10.62 2.38
N ILE A 246 21.65 10.54 2.56
CA ILE A 246 20.69 10.36 1.45
C ILE A 246 20.34 11.67 0.75
N PHE A 247 20.14 12.75 1.49
CA PHE A 247 19.82 14.06 0.89
C PHE A 247 21.04 14.69 0.21
N ALA A 248 22.26 14.30 0.61
CA ALA A 248 23.48 14.68 -0.10
C ALA A 248 23.73 13.82 -1.36
N ALA A 249 23.12 12.64 -1.46
CA ALA A 249 23.30 11.75 -2.60
C ALA A 249 22.60 12.33 -3.83
N ARG A 250 23.34 12.49 -4.93
CA ARG A 250 22.77 12.95 -6.20
C ARG A 250 22.07 11.81 -6.90
N GLY A 251 20.76 11.95 -7.05
CA GLY A 251 20.00 11.12 -7.99
C GLY A 251 20.49 11.32 -9.41
N HIS A 252 20.33 10.29 -10.23
CA HIS A 252 20.66 10.33 -11.66
C HIS A 252 19.50 9.83 -12.53
N ARG A 253 18.45 9.31 -11.90
CA ARG A 253 17.20 8.97 -12.59
C ARG A 253 16.37 10.23 -12.83
N ARG A 254 15.55 10.15 -13.88
CA ARG A 254 14.54 11.14 -14.23
C ARG A 254 13.19 10.44 -14.27
N LEU A 255 12.11 11.22 -14.18
CA LEU A 255 10.79 10.68 -14.45
C LEU A 255 10.72 10.27 -15.92
N PRO A 256 10.14 9.10 -16.23
CA PRO A 256 9.81 8.77 -17.61
C PRO A 256 8.73 9.73 -18.12
N PRO A 257 8.62 9.92 -19.45
CA PRO A 257 7.48 10.64 -20.01
C PRO A 257 6.17 9.93 -19.67
N PRO A 258 5.05 10.66 -19.54
CA PRO A 258 3.76 10.03 -19.29
C PRO A 258 3.38 9.12 -20.46
N PRO A 259 2.80 7.93 -20.19
CA PRO A 259 2.24 7.11 -21.25
C PRO A 259 1.01 7.80 -21.87
N PRO A 260 0.53 7.34 -23.03
CA PRO A 260 -0.75 7.80 -23.58
C PRO A 260 -1.85 7.67 -22.52
N PRO A 261 -2.74 8.68 -22.38
CA PRO A 261 -3.81 8.63 -21.40
C PRO A 261 -4.73 7.46 -21.71
N ARG A 262 -5.18 6.77 -20.67
CA ARG A 262 -6.26 5.79 -20.77
C ARG A 262 -7.58 6.52 -20.48
N GLU A 263 -8.61 6.21 -21.27
CA GLU A 263 -9.86 6.98 -21.22
C GLU A 263 -10.76 6.56 -20.05
N THR A 264 -10.62 5.32 -19.57
CA THR A 264 -11.49 4.76 -18.54
C THR A 264 -10.72 4.00 -17.45
N PHE A 265 -11.36 3.85 -16.28
CA PHE A 265 -10.87 2.98 -15.22
C PHE A 265 -10.77 1.51 -15.66
N ALA A 266 -11.60 1.08 -16.61
CA ALA A 266 -11.52 -0.28 -17.16
C ALA A 266 -10.20 -0.46 -17.93
N ASP A 267 -9.82 0.50 -18.76
CA ASP A 267 -8.57 0.44 -19.52
C ASP A 267 -7.33 0.46 -18.60
N GLU A 268 -7.37 1.25 -17.53
CA GLU A 268 -6.32 1.27 -16.50
C GLU A 268 -6.23 -0.04 -15.73
N LEU A 269 -7.37 -0.60 -15.34
CA LEU A 269 -7.44 -1.88 -14.65
C LEU A 269 -6.94 -3.02 -15.55
N ASP A 270 -7.39 -3.09 -16.80
CA ASP A 270 -6.97 -4.11 -17.77
C ASP A 270 -5.46 -4.05 -18.01
N HIS A 271 -4.90 -2.84 -18.11
CA HIS A 271 -3.46 -2.69 -18.22
C HIS A 271 -2.72 -3.19 -16.98
N LEU A 272 -3.16 -2.79 -15.78
CA LEU A 272 -2.57 -3.24 -14.52
C LEU A 272 -2.63 -4.77 -14.38
N LEU A 273 -3.79 -5.37 -14.63
CA LEU A 273 -3.97 -6.82 -14.58
C LEU A 273 -3.08 -7.53 -15.60
N ALA A 274 -2.95 -7.00 -16.82
CA ALA A 274 -2.04 -7.56 -17.81
C ALA A 274 -0.58 -7.55 -17.34
N ARG A 275 -0.12 -6.49 -16.64
CA ARG A 275 1.22 -6.44 -16.05
C ARG A 275 1.41 -7.44 -14.92
N LEU A 276 0.40 -7.60 -14.05
CA LEU A 276 0.43 -8.59 -12.97
C LEU A 276 0.49 -10.01 -13.54
N VAL A 277 -0.35 -10.33 -14.52
CA VAL A 277 -0.39 -11.66 -15.17
C VAL A 277 0.91 -11.97 -15.91
N ALA A 278 1.47 -11.00 -16.64
CA ALA A 278 2.75 -11.17 -17.34
C ALA A 278 3.92 -11.52 -16.40
N ASP A 279 3.79 -11.19 -15.12
CA ASP A 279 4.78 -11.49 -14.07
C ASP A 279 4.40 -12.74 -13.23
N GLY A 280 3.38 -13.50 -13.65
CA GLY A 280 3.00 -14.76 -13.01
C GLY A 280 2.10 -14.62 -11.78
N ILE A 281 1.34 -13.52 -11.70
CA ILE A 281 0.18 -13.45 -10.80
C ILE A 281 -0.98 -14.22 -11.45
N GLU A 282 -1.47 -15.23 -10.72
CA GLU A 282 -2.51 -16.15 -11.21
C GLU A 282 -3.88 -15.88 -10.58
N GLU A 283 -3.91 -15.21 -9.43
CA GLU A 283 -5.13 -14.96 -8.67
C GLU A 283 -5.19 -13.52 -8.19
N VAL A 284 -6.33 -12.87 -8.38
CA VAL A 284 -6.64 -11.56 -7.79
C VAL A 284 -8.05 -11.64 -7.23
N ALA A 285 -8.17 -11.73 -5.91
CA ALA A 285 -9.47 -11.82 -5.25
C ALA A 285 -9.96 -10.45 -4.80
N MET A 286 -11.24 -10.18 -5.01
CA MET A 286 -11.92 -8.97 -4.55
C MET A 286 -13.10 -9.34 -3.66
N VAL A 287 -13.14 -8.78 -2.45
CA VAL A 287 -14.33 -8.74 -1.60
C VAL A 287 -14.98 -7.38 -1.76
N ASP A 288 -16.23 -7.35 -2.19
CA ASP A 288 -17.04 -6.13 -2.17
C ASP A 288 -17.59 -5.92 -0.76
N MET A 289 -17.24 -4.80 -0.14
CA MET A 289 -17.66 -4.41 1.20
C MET A 289 -18.53 -3.15 1.14
N SER A 290 -19.02 -2.79 -0.04
CA SER A 290 -19.94 -1.67 -0.22
C SER A 290 -21.18 -1.90 0.65
N GLY A 291 -21.60 -0.83 1.33
CA GLY A 291 -22.64 -0.90 2.36
C GLY A 291 -23.66 0.22 2.17
N PRO A 292 -24.20 0.82 3.25
CA PRO A 292 -25.34 1.72 3.14
C PRO A 292 -24.99 3.12 2.63
N VAL A 293 -23.71 3.44 2.42
CA VAL A 293 -23.28 4.74 1.91
C VAL A 293 -23.44 4.75 0.38
N ASP A 294 -24.51 5.37 -0.09
CA ASP A 294 -24.78 5.50 -1.52
C ASP A 294 -23.60 6.12 -2.28
N HIS A 295 -23.33 5.61 -3.48
CA HIS A 295 -22.27 6.09 -4.38
C HIS A 295 -20.83 5.97 -3.86
N VAL A 296 -20.61 5.29 -2.73
CA VAL A 296 -19.26 4.93 -2.25
C VAL A 296 -19.11 3.43 -2.31
N PHE A 297 -18.16 2.98 -3.13
CA PHE A 297 -17.81 1.57 -3.24
C PHE A 297 -16.58 1.33 -2.39
N VAL A 298 -16.59 0.27 -1.57
CA VAL A 298 -15.44 -0.12 -0.76
C VAL A 298 -15.10 -1.56 -1.08
N VAL A 299 -13.85 -1.83 -1.41
CA VAL A 299 -13.39 -3.19 -1.75
C VAL A 299 -12.15 -3.56 -0.98
N ARG A 300 -11.97 -4.87 -0.76
CA ARG A 300 -10.69 -5.46 -0.37
C ARG A 300 -10.15 -6.28 -1.52
N ALA A 301 -9.00 -5.92 -2.06
CA ALA A 301 -8.23 -6.74 -2.97
C ALA A 301 -7.20 -7.60 -2.23
N VAL A 302 -7.03 -8.84 -2.66
CA VAL A 302 -6.01 -9.78 -2.17
C VAL A 302 -5.32 -10.42 -3.37
N VAL A 303 -3.99 -10.30 -3.43
CA VAL A 303 -3.17 -10.85 -4.52
C VAL A 303 -2.07 -11.74 -3.93
N PRO A 304 -2.21 -13.07 -3.95
CA PRO A 304 -1.19 -13.98 -3.46
C PRO A 304 0.15 -13.82 -4.20
N GLY A 305 1.24 -13.70 -3.43
CA GLY A 305 2.59 -13.48 -3.97
C GLY A 305 2.98 -12.02 -4.15
N LEU A 306 2.10 -11.06 -3.83
CA LEU A 306 2.54 -9.68 -3.55
C LEU A 306 3.01 -9.58 -2.10
N ARG A 307 4.18 -8.95 -1.93
CA ARG A 307 4.79 -8.78 -0.61
C ARG A 307 4.22 -7.56 0.08
N ARG A 308 4.14 -7.64 1.40
CA ARG A 308 3.92 -6.49 2.27
C ARG A 308 5.25 -6.03 2.87
N GLN A 309 5.32 -4.76 3.27
CA GLN A 309 6.34 -4.28 4.21
C GLN A 309 6.24 -5.08 5.52
N GLU A 310 7.23 -5.94 5.78
CA GLU A 310 7.46 -6.47 7.13
C GLU A 310 7.80 -5.25 8.02
N MET A 311 6.96 -4.98 9.03
CA MET A 311 7.36 -4.09 10.11
C MET A 311 8.31 -4.91 10.98
N ASP A 312 9.59 -4.54 10.95
CA ASP A 312 10.61 -5.06 11.87
C ASP A 312 10.23 -4.78 13.33
#